data_AF-A0A263CX66-F1
#
_entry.id   AF-A0A263CX66-F1
#
_cell.length_a   1.000
_cell.length_b   1.000
_cell.length_c   1.000
_cell.angle_alpha   90.00
_cell.angle_beta   90.00
_cell.angle_gamma   90.00
#
_symmetry.space_group_name_H-M   'P 1'
#
loop_
_entity.id
_entity.type
_entity.pdbx_description
1 polymer ?
#
loop_
_entity_poly.entity_id
_entity_poly.type
_entity_poly.pdbx_seq_one_letter_code
_entity_poly.pdbx_strand_id
1 'polypeptide(L)' 'MSGGDRVACSRCGAAKDQDDQTRALSWVLDRDERGPHWMCPSCARTHVRDIEGKLPAEYW' A
#
# COMPACT_ATOMS: atom_id res chain seq x y z
N MET A 1 6.08 -15.96 -19.63
CA MET A 1 6.38 -14.52 -19.54
C MET A 1 6.14 -14.09 -18.11
N SER A 2 7.18 -14.03 -17.28
CA SER A 2 7.06 -13.53 -15.90
C SER A 2 8.19 -12.57 -15.62
N GLY A 3 8.13 -11.40 -16.25
CA GLY A 3 8.79 -10.21 -15.72
C GLY A 3 7.98 -9.78 -14.51
N GLY A 4 8.20 -10.44 -13.37
CA GLY A 4 7.67 -9.98 -12.10
C GLY A 4 8.33 -8.65 -11.81
N ASP A 5 7.67 -7.56 -12.22
CA ASP A 5 8.14 -6.21 -11.94
C ASP A 5 8.36 -6.15 -10.43
N ARG A 6 9.59 -5.85 -10.01
CA ARG A 6 9.98 -5.89 -8.60
C ARG A 6 9.27 -4.75 -7.89
N VAL A 7 8.05 -5.03 -7.43
CA VAL A 7 7.26 -4.08 -6.67
C VAL A 7 7.97 -3.82 -5.34
N ALA A 8 8.31 -2.56 -5.10
CA ALA A 8 8.90 -2.11 -3.84
C ALA A 8 7.97 -1.08 -3.18
N CYS A 9 8.03 -1.00 -1.86
CA CYS A 9 7.28 -0.02 -1.12
C CYS A 9 7.86 1.38 -1.37
N SER A 10 7.02 2.33 -1.78
CA SER A 10 7.42 3.72 -2.03
C SER A 10 7.93 4.45 -0.78
N ARG A 11 7.59 3.97 0.42
CA ARG A 11 7.97 4.57 1.71
C ARG A 11 9.27 4.01 2.28
N CYS A 12 9.38 2.69 2.44
CA CYS A 12 10.49 2.05 3.12
C CYS A 12 11.40 1.21 2.20
N GLY A 13 11.06 1.09 0.92
CA GLY A 13 11.84 0.31 -0.04
C GLY A 13 11.75 -1.21 0.12
N ALA A 14 10.93 -1.72 1.05
CA ALA A 14 10.71 -3.16 1.19
C ALA A 14 10.30 -3.78 -0.14
N ALA A 15 10.81 -4.97 -0.47
CA ALA A 15 10.43 -5.67 -1.69
C ALA A 15 9.19 -6.54 -1.46
N LYS A 16 8.32 -6.61 -2.44
CA LYS A 16 7.16 -7.51 -2.45
C LYS A 16 7.64 -8.92 -2.76
N ASP A 17 7.64 -9.74 -1.72
CA ASP A 17 7.78 -11.17 -1.86
C ASP A 17 6.56 -11.72 -2.63
N GLN A 18 6.80 -12.39 -3.75
CA GLN A 18 5.75 -12.99 -4.57
C GLN A 18 5.51 -14.47 -4.25
N ASP A 19 6.44 -15.11 -3.54
CA ASP A 19 6.34 -16.53 -3.19
C ASP A 19 5.39 -16.72 -1.99
N ASP A 20 5.37 -15.75 -1.07
CA ASP A 20 4.35 -15.66 -0.02
C ASP A 20 3.10 -14.91 -0.53
N GLN A 21 2.15 -15.66 -1.09
CA GLN A 21 0.90 -15.10 -1.64
C GLN A 21 0.08 -14.32 -0.59
N THR A 22 -0.02 -14.81 0.64
CA THR A 22 -0.79 -14.14 1.69
C THR A 22 -0.19 -12.78 2.00
N ARG A 23 1.13 -12.71 2.11
CA ARG A 23 1.85 -11.46 2.27
C ARG A 23 1.73 -10.59 1.03
N ALA A 24 1.81 -11.15 -0.17
CA ALA A 24 1.67 -10.42 -1.43
C ALA A 24 0.30 -9.74 -1.59
N LEU A 25 -0.79 -10.39 -1.15
CA LEU A 25 -2.16 -9.85 -1.20
C LEU A 25 -2.41 -8.71 -0.20
N SER A 26 -1.58 -8.60 0.84
CA SER A 26 -1.73 -7.56 1.86
C SER A 26 -1.13 -6.20 1.48
N TRP A 27 -0.48 -6.11 0.31
CA TRP A 27 0.06 -4.86 -0.22
C TRP A 27 -1.05 -3.96 -0.75
N VAL A 28 -0.86 -2.65 -0.61
CA VAL A 28 -1.83 -1.64 -1.03
C VAL A 28 -1.30 -0.92 -2.25
N LEU A 29 -2.13 -0.78 -3.27
CA LEU A 29 -1.91 0.14 -4.38
C LEU A 29 -2.63 1.44 -4.05
N ASP A 30 -1.86 2.47 -3.73
CA ASP A 30 -2.39 3.82 -3.52
C ASP A 30 -2.24 4.63 -4.82
N ARG A 31 -3.08 5.65 -5.00
CA ARG A 31 -3.10 6.53 -6.17
C ARG A 31 -3.26 7.97 -5.69
N ASP A 32 -2.20 8.75 -5.86
CA ASP A 32 -2.21 10.18 -5.57
C ASP A 32 -1.94 11.01 -6.85
N GLU A 33 -1.74 12.32 -6.69
CA GLU A 33 -1.42 13.24 -7.79
C GLU A 33 -0.13 12.88 -8.54
N ARG A 34 0.78 12.10 -7.92
CA ARG A 34 2.03 11.61 -8.52
C ARG A 34 1.84 10.27 -9.23
N GLY A 35 0.66 9.66 -9.12
CA GLY A 35 0.29 8.42 -9.77
C GLY A 35 0.23 7.21 -8.84
N PRO A 36 0.09 6.01 -9.41
CA PRO A 36 -0.02 4.77 -8.64
C PRO A 36 1.31 4.44 -7.94
N HIS A 37 1.26 4.16 -6.64
CA HIS A 37 2.41 3.69 -5.89
C HIS A 37 2.04 2.56 -4.92
N TRP A 38 2.97 1.63 -4.74
CA TRP A 38 2.76 0.47 -3.87
C TRP A 38 3.26 0.73 -2.46
N MET A 39 2.50 0.26 -1.47
CA MET A 39 2.87 0.31 -0.07
C MET A 39 2.79 -1.06 0.59
N CYS A 40 3.76 -1.34 1.46
CA CYS A 40 3.74 -2.54 2.28
C CYS A 40 2.69 -2.42 3.41
N PRO A 41 2.26 -3.55 3.99
CA PRO A 41 1.15 -3.56 4.97
C PRO A 41 1.42 -2.74 6.23
N SER A 42 2.69 -2.62 6.64
CA SER A 42 3.09 -1.83 7.81
C SER A 42 3.01 -0.32 7.53
N CYS A 43 3.56 0.13 6.42
CA CYS A 43 3.48 1.54 6.00
C CYS A 43 2.03 1.96 5.72
N ALA A 44 1.25 1.10 5.07
CA ALA A 44 -0.17 1.35 4.83
C ALA A 44 -0.96 1.51 6.13
N ARG A 45 -0.83 0.58 7.08
CA ARG A 45 -1.52 0.66 8.39
C ARG A 45 -1.11 1.86 9.23
N THR A 46 0.13 2.32 9.11
CA THR A 46 0.59 3.52 9.80
C THR A 46 -0.15 4.76 9.27
N HIS A 47 -0.39 4.84 7.96
CA HIS A 47 -1.05 5.99 7.33
C HIS A 47 -2.59 5.92 7.29
N VAL A 48 -3.18 4.71 7.20
CA VAL A 48 -4.65 4.53 7.24
C VAL A 48 -5.26 5.02 8.56
N ARG A 49 -4.50 4.95 9.66
CA ARG A 49 -4.93 5.47 10.96
C ARG A 49 -5.01 7.00 11.03
N ASP A 50 -4.41 7.72 10.08
CA ASP A 50 -4.48 9.19 10.04
C ASP A 50 -5.78 9.71 9.42
N ILE A 51 -6.62 8.83 8.84
CA ILE A 51 -7.82 9.15 8.08
C ILE A 51 -9.12 8.94 8.88
N GLU A 52 -9.11 8.08 9.90
CA GLU A 52 -10.33 7.62 10.61
C GLU A 52 -11.04 8.71 11.45
N GLY A 53 -10.40 9.86 11.69
CA GLY A 53 -10.96 10.96 12.49
C GLY A 53 -11.17 12.29 11.75
N LYS A 54 -10.99 12.32 10.42
CA LYS A 54 -11.01 13.58 9.64
C LYS A 54 -12.19 13.72 8.69
N LEU A 55 -13.01 12.68 8.52
CA LEU A 55 -14.24 12.81 7.76
C LEU A 55 -15.30 13.47 8.65
N PRO A 56 -15.96 14.55 8.17
CA PRO A 56 -17.10 15.12 8.88
C PRO A 56 -18.15 14.06 9.15
N ALA A 57 -18.85 14.18 10.29
CA ALA A 57 -19.88 13.23 10.70
C ALA A 57 -21.00 13.04 9.65
N GLU A 58 -21.19 14.01 8.74
CA GLU A 58 -22.16 13.93 7.64
C GLU A 58 -21.82 12.88 6.55
N TYR A 59 -20.61 12.31 6.57
CA TYR A 59 -20.14 11.30 5.62
C TYR A 59 -19.96 9.89 6.24
N TRP A 60 -20.44 9.69 7.47
CA TRP A 60 -20.61 8.37 8.10
C TRP A 60 -22.06 7.90 7.92
#